data_AF-A0A7J9BXP2-F1
#
_entry.id   AF-A0A7J9BXP2-F1
#
_cell.length_a   1.000
_cell.length_b   1.000
_cell.length_c   1.000
_cell.angle_alpha   90.00
_cell.angle_beta   90.00
_cell.angle_gamma   90.00
#
_symmetry.space_group_name_H-M   'P 1'
#
loop_
_entity.id
_entity.type
_entity.pdbx_description
1 polymer ?
#
loop_
_entity_poly.entity_id
_entity_poly.type
_entity_poly.pdbx_seq_one_letter_code
_entity_poly.pdbx_strand_id
1 'polypeptide(L)'
;MEAAKFSAYWFPFCRKNGITTRSPDEYFASNYSRTVMYESMKFRNENVVETGRVDDEYITNDKDHQAFSKWSTGHGFTRQNHPSNSDPEIRNRLAYIQFPQEFHGLNETDSYAGRLIRLFKLNPSGLDGLSGPNYMGTCCFIRRRSLFGDPLTLVSLEIRELSPDYVVNNPITSPSVLEVAHRVAGCSS
;
A
#
# COMPACT_ATOMS: atom_id res chain seq x y z
N MET A 1 9.94 2.59 -13.32
CA MET A 1 10.34 1.18 -13.50
C MET A 1 11.60 0.81 -12.73
N GLU A 2 12.53 1.76 -12.54
CA GLU A 2 13.79 1.52 -11.83
C GLU A 2 13.64 0.98 -10.40
N ALA A 3 12.70 1.51 -9.63
CA ALA A 3 12.39 0.99 -8.30
C ALA A 3 11.98 -0.49 -8.32
N ALA A 4 11.27 -0.95 -9.37
CA ALA A 4 10.86 -2.35 -9.50
C ALA A 4 12.04 -3.27 -9.87
N LYS A 5 12.96 -2.80 -10.73
CA LYS A 5 14.19 -3.54 -11.08
C LYS A 5 15.09 -3.70 -9.85
N PHE A 6 15.28 -2.64 -9.08
CA PHE A 6 16.03 -2.69 -7.83
C PHE A 6 15.35 -3.57 -6.77
N SER A 7 14.02 -3.47 -6.63
CA SER A 7 13.28 -4.23 -5.60
C SER A 7 13.39 -5.75 -5.78
N ALA A 8 13.51 -6.22 -7.03
CA ALA A 8 13.73 -7.62 -7.36
C ALA A 8 15.05 -8.18 -6.76
N TYR A 9 16.08 -7.34 -6.60
CA TYR A 9 17.32 -7.70 -5.91
C TYR A 9 17.25 -7.42 -4.40
N TRP A 10 16.68 -6.26 -4.04
CA TRP A 10 16.67 -5.76 -2.67
C TRP A 10 15.87 -6.64 -1.71
N PHE A 11 14.66 -7.07 -2.09
CA PHE A 11 13.81 -7.85 -1.18
C PHE A 11 14.40 -9.23 -0.82
N PRO A 12 14.94 -10.02 -1.77
CA PRO A 12 15.67 -11.25 -1.43
C PRO A 12 16.88 -11.00 -0.51
N PHE A 13 17.69 -9.97 -0.79
CA PHE A 13 18.83 -9.58 0.06
C PHE A 13 18.40 -9.26 1.49
N CYS A 14 17.35 -8.45 1.62
CA CYS A 14 16.70 -8.12 2.88
C CYS A 14 16.29 -9.35 3.69
N ARG A 15 15.62 -10.31 3.05
CA ARG A 15 15.18 -11.56 3.71
C ARG A 15 16.38 -12.42 4.14
N LYS A 16 17.36 -12.60 3.25
CA LYS A 16 18.54 -13.45 3.51
C LYS A 16 19.38 -12.93 4.68
N ASN A 17 19.47 -11.62 4.84
CA ASN A 17 20.29 -10.99 5.87
C ASN A 17 19.50 -10.56 7.12
N GLY A 18 18.21 -10.96 7.24
CA GLY A 18 17.39 -10.62 8.41
C GLY A 18 17.20 -9.11 8.62
N ILE A 19 17.36 -8.30 7.57
CA ILE A 19 17.19 -6.85 7.65
C ILE A 19 15.72 -6.58 7.98
N THR A 20 15.43 -5.70 8.92
CA THR A 20 14.06 -5.37 9.35
C THR A 20 13.46 -4.23 8.54
N THR A 21 14.23 -3.16 8.30
CA THR A 21 13.82 -2.08 7.42
C THR A 21 13.74 -2.56 5.96
N ARG A 22 12.73 -2.08 5.24
CA ARG A 22 12.58 -2.29 3.79
C ARG A 22 12.96 -1.06 2.99
N SER A 23 13.24 0.06 3.67
CA SER A 23 13.71 1.30 3.08
C SER A 23 15.22 1.21 2.81
N PRO A 24 15.66 1.25 1.53
CA PRO A 24 17.08 1.25 1.21
C PRO A 24 17.77 2.53 1.71
N ASP A 25 17.12 3.69 1.59
CA ASP A 25 17.64 4.97 2.11
C ASP A 25 17.94 4.86 3.61
N GLU A 26 17.02 4.31 4.39
CA GLU A 26 17.21 4.14 5.84
C GLU A 26 18.31 3.12 6.16
N TYR A 27 18.35 2.00 5.44
CA TYR A 27 19.38 0.98 5.61
C TYR A 27 20.78 1.53 5.32
N PHE A 28 20.94 2.26 4.21
CA PHE A 28 22.23 2.81 3.80
C PHE A 28 22.60 4.11 4.50
N ALA A 29 21.67 4.80 5.16
CA ALA A 29 21.98 5.99 5.96
C ALA A 29 22.91 5.67 7.15
N SER A 30 22.81 4.45 7.69
CA SER A 30 23.63 3.99 8.83
C SER A 30 24.81 3.11 8.43
N ASN A 31 24.93 2.74 7.15
CA ASN A 31 25.89 1.75 6.67
C ASN A 31 26.79 2.33 5.57
N TYR A 32 28.12 2.26 5.78
CA TYR A 32 29.09 2.92 4.90
C TYR A 32 29.18 2.28 3.51
N SER A 33 28.75 1.01 3.37
CA SER A 33 28.76 0.31 2.09
C SER A 33 27.43 0.48 1.36
N ARG A 34 27.31 1.60 0.64
CA ARG A 34 26.25 1.73 -0.37
C ARG A 34 26.53 0.81 -1.55
N THR A 35 25.52 0.06 -1.96
CA THR A 35 25.66 -0.78 -3.15
C THR A 35 25.60 0.10 -4.40
N VAL A 36 26.50 -0.15 -5.36
CA VAL A 36 26.54 0.53 -6.67
C VAL A 36 25.16 0.48 -7.36
N MET A 37 24.41 -0.60 -7.16
CA MET A 37 23.06 -0.76 -7.70
C MET A 37 22.05 0.24 -7.11
N TYR A 38 22.11 0.51 -5.80
CA TYR A 38 21.21 1.45 -5.15
C TYR A 38 21.51 2.89 -5.57
N GLU A 39 22.79 3.29 -5.59
CA GLU A 39 23.21 4.63 -6.04
C GLU A 39 22.87 4.88 -7.51
N SER A 40 23.10 3.89 -8.37
CA SER A 40 22.73 3.96 -9.78
C SER A 40 21.21 4.09 -9.98
N MET A 41 20.40 3.42 -9.17
CA MET A 41 18.94 3.60 -9.18
C MET A 41 18.55 5.01 -8.69
N LYS A 42 19.14 5.45 -7.58
CA LYS A 42 18.84 6.76 -6.96
C LYS A 42 19.15 7.91 -7.92
N PHE A 43 20.35 7.92 -8.47
CA PHE A 43 20.79 8.91 -9.45
C PHE A 43 19.84 9.00 -10.65
N ARG A 44 19.40 7.86 -11.19
CA ARG A 44 18.47 7.84 -12.33
C ARG A 44 17.09 8.36 -11.97
N ASN A 45 16.58 8.05 -10.77
CA ASN A 45 15.31 8.62 -10.30
C ASN A 45 15.43 10.15 -10.13
N GLU A 46 16.52 10.64 -9.53
CA GLU A 46 16.78 12.08 -9.35
C GLU A 46 16.86 12.80 -10.70
N ASN A 47 17.58 12.25 -11.68
CA ASN A 47 17.64 12.80 -13.03
C ASN A 47 16.26 12.87 -13.71
N VAL A 48 15.38 11.86 -13.55
CA VAL A 48 14.01 11.91 -14.08
C VAL A 48 13.20 13.02 -13.41
N VAL A 49 13.37 13.22 -12.09
CA VAL A 49 12.70 14.27 -11.34
C VAL A 49 13.15 15.66 -11.82
N GLU A 50 14.46 15.84 -12.04
CA GLU A 50 15.04 17.11 -12.51
C GLU A 50 14.67 17.42 -13.96
N THR A 51 14.73 16.42 -14.84
CA THR A 51 14.49 16.61 -16.29
C THR A 51 13.01 16.55 -16.66
N GLY A 52 12.15 16.02 -15.78
CA GLY A 52 10.72 15.82 -16.02
C GLY A 52 10.42 14.82 -17.15
N ARG A 53 11.43 14.06 -17.60
CA ARG A 53 11.32 13.11 -18.70
C ARG A 53 11.99 11.79 -18.31
N VAL A 54 11.37 10.70 -18.76
CA VAL A 54 12.01 9.39 -18.75
C VAL A 54 12.71 9.27 -20.11
N ASP A 55 14.00 8.97 -20.09
CA ASP A 55 14.77 8.77 -21.32
C ASP A 55 14.20 7.59 -22.13
N ASP A 56 14.15 7.74 -23.46
CA ASP A 56 13.46 6.82 -24.37
C ASP A 56 14.14 5.43 -24.43
N GLU A 57 15.37 5.29 -23.93
CA GLU A 57 16.12 4.03 -23.87
C GLU A 57 15.52 2.99 -22.88
N TYR A 58 14.59 3.40 -22.00
CA TYR A 58 14.22 2.60 -20.84
C TYR A 58 12.86 1.88 -20.95
N ILE A 59 12.09 2.01 -22.03
CA ILE A 59 10.89 1.17 -22.29
C ILE A 59 11.15 0.32 -23.55
N THR A 60 12.07 -0.62 -23.47
CA THR A 60 12.60 -1.30 -24.67
C THR A 60 12.25 -2.78 -24.82
N ASN A 61 11.46 -3.40 -23.93
CA ASN A 61 11.18 -4.83 -24.11
C ASN A 61 9.89 -5.38 -23.46
N ASP A 62 9.26 -6.34 -24.13
CA ASP A 62 8.09 -7.14 -23.68
C ASP A 62 8.29 -7.78 -22.29
N LYS A 63 9.54 -8.00 -21.88
CA LYS A 63 9.90 -8.55 -20.57
C LYS A 63 9.60 -7.60 -19.41
N ASP A 64 9.68 -6.28 -19.62
CA ASP A 64 9.39 -5.29 -18.59
C ASP A 64 7.87 -5.18 -18.35
N HIS A 65 7.05 -5.41 -19.38
CA HIS A 65 5.60 -5.61 -19.24
C HIS A 65 5.26 -6.89 -18.46
N GLN A 66 6.00 -8.00 -18.67
CA GLN A 66 5.82 -9.25 -17.92
C GLN A 66 6.25 -9.15 -16.44
N ALA A 67 7.09 -8.19 -16.05
CA ALA A 67 7.45 -8.00 -14.65
C ALA A 67 6.24 -7.62 -13.77
N PHE A 68 5.28 -6.88 -14.34
CA PHE A 68 4.02 -6.54 -13.68
C PHE A 68 2.96 -7.66 -13.74
N SER A 69 3.08 -8.60 -14.68
CA SER A 69 2.14 -9.74 -14.76
C SER A 69 2.27 -10.71 -13.56
N LYS A 70 3.48 -10.80 -12.98
CA LYS A 70 3.78 -11.59 -11.77
C LYS A 70 2.99 -11.13 -10.53
N TRP A 71 2.57 -9.86 -10.49
CA TRP A 71 1.78 -9.27 -9.41
C TRP A 71 0.27 -9.29 -9.70
N SER A 72 -0.12 -9.72 -10.89
CA SER A 72 -1.52 -9.79 -11.32
C SER A 72 -2.03 -11.22 -11.51
N THR A 73 -1.19 -12.25 -11.42
CA THR A 73 -1.62 -13.64 -11.60
C THR A 73 -0.96 -14.65 -10.65
N GLY A 74 -1.80 -15.34 -9.87
CA GLY A 74 -1.67 -16.75 -9.48
C GLY A 74 -0.57 -17.20 -8.50
N HIS A 75 0.48 -16.41 -8.23
CA HIS A 75 1.55 -16.83 -7.32
C HIS A 75 1.31 -16.34 -5.88
N GLY A 76 0.46 -17.08 -5.15
CA GLY A 76 0.42 -17.12 -3.68
C GLY A 76 -0.15 -15.90 -2.94
N PHE A 77 -0.18 -14.72 -3.54
CA PHE A 77 -0.80 -13.52 -2.98
C PHE A 77 -2.23 -13.36 -3.51
N THR A 78 -3.18 -14.12 -2.96
CA THR A 78 -4.60 -13.81 -3.14
C THR A 78 -5.03 -12.82 -2.05
N ARG A 79 -5.92 -11.88 -2.38
CA ARG A 79 -6.51 -10.95 -1.38
C ARG A 79 -7.23 -11.69 -0.24
N GLN A 80 -7.53 -12.97 -0.44
CA GLN A 80 -8.15 -13.89 0.52
C GLN A 80 -7.14 -14.54 1.48
N ASN A 81 -5.85 -14.57 1.13
CA ASN A 81 -4.76 -15.16 1.93
C ASN A 81 -3.98 -14.12 2.76
N HIS A 82 -4.54 -12.93 2.96
CA HIS A 82 -4.02 -12.01 3.98
C HIS A 82 -4.83 -12.21 5.26
N PRO A 83 -4.41 -13.06 6.19
CA PRO A 83 -5.08 -13.15 7.48
C PRO A 83 -4.91 -11.79 8.17
N SER A 84 -6.00 -11.03 8.24
CA SER A 84 -6.13 -10.16 9.39
C SER A 84 -6.30 -11.11 10.57
N ASN A 85 -5.30 -11.18 11.46
CA ASN A 85 -5.38 -11.91 12.73
C ASN A 85 -6.48 -11.36 13.67
N SER A 86 -7.44 -10.61 13.13
CA SER A 86 -8.64 -10.16 13.80
C SER A 86 -9.50 -11.36 14.18
N ASP A 87 -9.84 -11.42 15.46
CA ASP A 87 -10.77 -12.38 16.04
C ASP A 87 -12.04 -12.55 15.15
N PRO A 88 -12.46 -13.80 14.85
CA PRO A 88 -13.69 -14.06 14.10
C PRO A 88 -14.92 -13.29 14.62
N GLU A 89 -14.98 -13.01 15.93
CA GLU A 89 -16.10 -12.31 16.57
C GLU A 89 -16.16 -10.82 16.21
N ILE A 90 -15.01 -10.15 16.08
CA ILE A 90 -14.95 -8.71 15.75
C ILE A 90 -15.00 -8.47 14.24
N ARG A 91 -14.69 -9.48 13.43
CA ARG A 91 -14.54 -9.36 11.97
C ARG A 91 -15.75 -8.71 11.29
N ASN A 92 -16.96 -9.01 11.76
CA ASN A 92 -18.19 -8.48 11.15
C ASN A 92 -18.50 -7.03 11.54
N ARG A 93 -17.92 -6.53 12.63
CA ARG A 93 -18.12 -5.17 13.17
C ARG A 93 -16.92 -4.24 12.93
N LEU A 94 -15.78 -4.81 12.52
CA LEU A 94 -14.56 -4.07 12.24
C LEU A 94 -14.63 -3.39 10.87
N ALA A 95 -14.54 -2.05 10.86
CA ALA A 95 -14.42 -1.25 9.66
C ALA A 95 -12.96 -1.10 9.22
N TYR A 96 -12.05 -0.80 10.15
CA TYR A 96 -10.63 -0.66 9.88
C TYR A 96 -9.79 -0.90 11.14
N ILE A 97 -8.49 -1.14 10.93
CA ILE A 97 -7.47 -1.19 11.98
C ILE A 97 -6.53 -0.01 11.74
N GLN A 98 -6.40 0.89 12.71
CA GLN A 98 -5.47 2.01 12.68
C GLN A 98 -4.20 1.66 13.46
N PHE A 99 -3.04 1.76 12.82
CA PHE A 99 -1.75 1.65 13.50
C PHE A 99 -1.25 3.06 13.87
N PRO A 100 -0.50 3.19 14.99
CA PRO A 100 0.19 4.43 15.32
C PRO A 100 1.13 4.86 14.20
N GLN A 101 1.05 6.13 13.77
CA GLN A 101 2.04 6.72 12.89
C GLN A 101 3.23 7.21 13.72
N GLU A 102 4.45 6.89 13.28
CA GLU A 102 5.68 7.35 13.92
C GLU A 102 6.51 8.18 12.95
N PHE A 103 7.09 9.27 13.46
CA PHE A 103 7.93 10.19 12.70
C PHE A 103 9.37 10.12 13.21
N HIS A 104 10.31 10.01 12.28
CA HIS A 104 11.76 10.01 12.55
C HIS A 104 12.39 11.35 12.13
N GLY A 105 13.63 11.60 12.57
CA GLY A 105 14.38 12.82 12.20
C GLY A 105 13.96 14.10 12.93
N LEU A 106 13.26 13.97 14.05
CA LEU A 106 12.86 15.10 14.88
C LEU A 106 13.99 15.55 15.80
N ASN A 107 14.06 16.85 16.08
CA ASN A 107 15.01 17.38 17.05
C ASN A 107 14.73 16.82 18.46
N GLU A 108 15.76 16.77 19.30
CA GLU A 108 15.62 16.23 20.66
C GLU A 108 14.60 17.01 21.49
N THR A 109 14.59 18.34 21.31
CA THR A 109 13.71 19.25 22.03
C THR A 109 12.24 19.13 21.62
N ASP A 110 11.96 18.61 20.41
CA ASP A 110 10.62 18.51 19.83
C ASP A 110 9.76 19.77 20.04
N SER A 111 10.38 20.93 19.79
CA SER A 111 9.79 22.25 20.11
C SER A 111 8.46 22.51 19.41
N TYR A 112 8.22 21.82 18.29
CA TYR A 112 6.99 21.91 17.51
C TYR A 112 5.99 20.78 17.80
N ALA A 113 6.28 19.91 18.78
CA ALA A 113 5.50 18.73 19.10
C ALA A 113 5.20 17.84 17.87
N GLY A 114 6.18 17.73 16.97
CA GLY A 114 6.09 17.03 15.69
C GLY A 114 5.94 15.52 15.83
N ARG A 115 6.27 14.94 17.00
CA ARG A 115 5.95 13.53 17.28
C ARG A 115 4.46 13.25 17.33
N LEU A 116 3.63 14.28 17.57
CA LEU A 116 2.17 14.18 17.62
C LEU A 116 1.66 13.01 18.52
N ILE A 117 2.37 12.74 19.62
CA ILE A 117 2.14 11.58 20.51
C ILE A 117 0.69 11.51 20.99
N ARG A 118 0.08 12.66 21.30
CA ARG A 118 -1.32 12.69 21.75
C ARG A 118 -2.28 12.13 20.69
N LEU A 119 -2.08 12.51 19.44
CA LEU A 119 -2.96 12.11 18.33
C LEU A 119 -2.78 10.62 17.98
N PHE A 120 -1.53 10.14 17.91
CA PHE A 120 -1.24 8.81 17.39
C PHE A 120 -1.06 7.71 18.46
N LYS A 121 -0.85 8.06 19.72
CA LYS A 121 -0.63 7.08 20.81
C LYS A 121 -1.61 7.23 21.97
N LEU A 122 -1.80 8.44 22.49
CA LEU A 122 -2.63 8.66 23.68
C LEU A 122 -4.14 8.51 23.37
N ASN A 123 -4.65 9.28 22.41
CA ASN A 123 -6.08 9.30 22.10
C ASN A 123 -6.61 7.95 21.61
N PRO A 124 -5.92 7.21 20.71
CA PRO A 124 -6.35 5.88 20.28
C PRO A 124 -6.58 4.91 21.43
N SER A 125 -5.66 4.86 22.40
CA SER A 125 -5.73 3.96 23.54
C SER A 125 -6.95 4.24 24.44
N GLY A 126 -7.37 5.50 24.54
CA GLY A 126 -8.57 5.88 25.29
C GLY A 126 -9.89 5.63 24.55
N LEU A 127 -9.87 5.60 23.21
CA LEU A 127 -11.06 5.39 22.39
C LEU A 127 -11.31 3.92 22.06
N ASP A 128 -10.35 3.03 22.30
CA ASP A 128 -10.48 1.59 22.08
C ASP A 128 -11.64 0.98 22.89
N GLY A 129 -11.93 1.52 24.07
CA GLY A 129 -13.10 1.13 24.89
C GLY A 129 -14.45 1.67 24.43
N LEU A 130 -14.50 2.47 23.35
CA LEU A 130 -15.72 3.04 22.77
C LEU A 130 -15.99 2.41 21.40
N SER A 131 -15.62 3.12 20.33
CA SER A 131 -15.80 2.68 18.94
C SER A 131 -14.47 2.56 18.19
N GLY A 132 -13.35 2.55 18.92
CA GLY A 132 -12.01 2.54 18.35
C GLY A 132 -11.47 3.94 18.01
N PRO A 133 -10.21 4.01 17.56
CA PRO A 133 -9.55 5.26 17.21
C PRO A 133 -10.17 5.93 15.99
N ASN A 134 -9.93 7.23 15.81
CA ASN A 134 -10.26 7.93 14.57
C ASN A 134 -9.38 7.44 13.41
N TYR A 135 -9.92 7.50 12.18
CA TYR A 135 -9.16 7.32 10.97
C TYR A 135 -8.24 8.53 10.75
N MET A 136 -6.94 8.29 10.60
CA MET A 136 -5.92 9.34 10.51
C MET A 136 -5.28 9.47 9.12
N GLY A 137 -5.81 8.79 8.09
CA GLY A 137 -5.37 8.94 6.70
C GLY A 137 -4.28 7.97 6.24
N THR A 138 -3.41 7.48 7.12
CA THR A 138 -2.31 6.54 6.77
C THR A 138 -2.20 5.38 7.78
N CYS A 139 -1.34 4.40 7.49
CA CYS A 139 -1.02 3.29 8.39
C CYS A 139 -2.26 2.51 8.88
N CYS A 140 -3.16 2.13 7.99
CA CYS A 140 -4.37 1.39 8.35
C CYS A 140 -4.71 0.28 7.35
N PHE A 141 -5.47 -0.71 7.81
CA PHE A 141 -6.16 -1.67 6.96
C PHE A 141 -7.65 -1.40 7.02
N ILE A 142 -8.27 -1.11 5.87
CA ILE A 142 -9.71 -0.84 5.77
C ILE A 142 -10.40 -2.05 5.16
N ARG A 143 -11.49 -2.49 5.79
CA ARG A 143 -12.36 -3.52 5.24
C ARG A 143 -13.18 -2.89 4.12
N ARG A 144 -12.95 -3.31 2.87
CA ARG A 144 -13.61 -2.76 1.68
C ARG A 144 -15.12 -2.55 1.85
N ARG A 145 -15.83 -3.49 2.48
CA ARG A 145 -17.28 -3.41 2.75
C ARG A 145 -17.69 -2.14 3.49
N SER A 146 -16.90 -1.64 4.45
CA SER A 146 -17.28 -0.47 5.25
C SER A 146 -17.28 0.84 4.46
N LEU A 147 -16.73 0.85 3.25
CA LEU A 147 -16.77 2.01 2.35
C LEU A 147 -18.09 2.09 1.57
N PHE A 148 -18.90 1.02 1.57
CA PHE A 148 -20.15 0.92 0.82
C PHE A 148 -21.40 1.09 1.70
N GLY A 149 -21.23 1.48 2.96
CA GLY A 149 -22.32 1.70 3.90
C GLY A 149 -22.09 1.06 5.26
N ASP A 150 -23.12 1.10 6.09
CA ASP A 150 -23.13 0.55 7.45
C ASP A 150 -22.79 -0.96 7.42
N PRO A 151 -21.83 -1.44 8.25
CA PRO A 151 -21.52 -2.86 8.38
C PRO A 151 -22.76 -3.77 8.60
N LEU A 152 -23.82 -3.26 9.23
CA LEU A 152 -25.04 -3.97 9.58
C LEU A 152 -26.13 -3.89 8.51
N THR A 153 -26.10 -2.89 7.63
CA THR A 153 -27.09 -2.70 6.55
C THR A 153 -26.39 -2.93 5.22
N LEU A 154 -26.50 -4.16 4.69
CA LEU A 154 -25.97 -4.48 3.37
C LEU A 154 -26.78 -3.70 2.32
N VAL A 155 -26.23 -2.57 1.86
CA VAL A 155 -26.72 -1.94 0.63
C VAL A 155 -26.43 -2.93 -0.49
N SER A 156 -27.48 -3.56 -1.01
CA SER A 156 -27.35 -4.40 -2.20
C SER A 156 -26.94 -3.50 -3.35
N LEU A 157 -25.65 -3.53 -3.72
CA LEU A 157 -25.19 -2.89 -4.95
C LEU A 157 -25.95 -3.54 -6.10
N GLU A 158 -26.62 -2.72 -6.92
CA GLU A 158 -27.37 -3.17 -8.11
C GLU A 158 -26.46 -3.95 -9.09
N ILE A 159 -25.14 -3.74 -8.98
CA ILE A 159 -24.12 -4.38 -9.77
C ILE A 159 -23.39 -5.44 -8.92
N ARG A 160 -23.60 -6.72 -9.26
CA ARG A 160 -22.97 -7.87 -8.58
C ARG A 160 -21.44 -7.78 -8.58
N GLU A 161 -20.85 -7.29 -9.66
CA GLU A 161 -19.40 -7.12 -9.84
C GLU A 161 -18.80 -6.06 -8.89
N LEU A 162 -19.62 -5.22 -8.26
CA LEU A 162 -19.17 -4.23 -7.28
C LEU A 162 -19.28 -4.74 -5.84
N SER A 163 -19.87 -5.92 -5.62
CA SER A 163 -20.01 -6.50 -4.28
C SER A 163 -18.66 -6.52 -3.55
N PRO A 164 -18.61 -6.17 -2.24
CA PRO A 164 -17.38 -6.21 -1.46
C PRO A 164 -16.70 -7.58 -1.45
N ASP A 165 -17.47 -8.64 -1.64
CA ASP A 165 -17.02 -10.04 -1.66
C ASP A 165 -16.78 -10.57 -3.09
N TYR A 166 -17.02 -9.76 -4.13
CA TYR A 166 -16.79 -10.15 -5.52
C TYR A 166 -15.29 -10.16 -5.84
N VAL A 167 -14.81 -11.31 -6.34
CA VAL A 167 -13.41 -11.49 -6.73
C VAL A 167 -13.32 -11.47 -8.25
N VAL A 168 -12.61 -10.48 -8.76
CA VAL A 168 -12.31 -10.36 -10.19
C VAL A 168 -11.15 -11.29 -10.53
N ASN A 169 -11.43 -12.37 -11.25
CA ASN A 169 -10.41 -13.29 -11.77
C ASN A 169 -9.92 -12.90 -13.18
N ASN A 170 -10.62 -11.99 -13.85
CA ASN A 170 -10.29 -11.56 -15.21
C ASN A 170 -9.20 -10.47 -15.18
N PRO A 171 -8.37 -10.38 -16.23
CA PRO A 171 -7.43 -9.28 -16.40
C PRO A 171 -8.13 -7.91 -16.34
N ILE A 172 -7.43 -6.91 -15.83
CA ILE A 172 -7.95 -5.52 -15.72
C ILE A 172 -8.27 -4.94 -17.10
N THR A 173 -7.61 -5.44 -18.14
CA THR A 173 -7.81 -5.08 -19.55
C THR A 173 -8.98 -5.82 -20.22
N SER A 174 -9.65 -6.74 -19.51
CA SER A 174 -10.76 -7.48 -20.10
C SER A 174 -11.95 -6.55 -20.42
N PRO A 175 -12.63 -6.74 -21.56
CA PRO A 175 -13.76 -5.90 -21.95
C PRO A 175 -14.84 -5.79 -20.87
N SER A 176 -15.14 -6.89 -20.18
CA SER A 176 -16.12 -6.92 -19.07
C SER A 176 -15.71 -6.04 -17.88
N VAL A 177 -14.42 -5.96 -17.56
CA VAL A 177 -13.94 -5.13 -16.43
C VAL A 177 -13.95 -3.66 -16.82
N LEU A 178 -13.54 -3.35 -18.05
CA LEU A 178 -13.56 -1.98 -18.58
C LEU A 178 -14.98 -1.45 -18.71
N GLU A 179 -15.93 -2.26 -19.14
CA GLU A 179 -17.35 -1.87 -19.24
C GLU A 179 -17.92 -1.48 -17.88
N VAL A 180 -17.69 -2.28 -16.83
CA VAL A 180 -18.11 -1.93 -15.47
C VAL A 180 -17.40 -0.65 -14.99
N ALA A 181 -16.11 -0.50 -15.27
CA ALA A 181 -15.36 0.70 -14.91
C ALA A 181 -15.91 1.95 -15.59
N HIS A 182 -16.21 1.89 -16.89
CA HIS A 182 -16.84 2.98 -17.63
C HIS A 182 -18.22 3.32 -17.07
N ARG A 183 -19.05 2.32 -16.75
CA ARG A 183 -20.37 2.53 -16.14
C ARG A 183 -20.28 3.24 -14.80
N VAL A 184 -19.32 2.90 -13.95
CA VAL A 184 -19.12 3.55 -12.64
C VAL A 184 -18.50 4.93 -12.78
N ALA A 185 -17.57 5.13 -13.72
CA ALA A 185 -16.92 6.42 -13.96
C ALA A 185 -17.86 7.43 -14.62
N GLY A 186 -18.86 6.96 -15.37
CA GLY A 186 -19.80 7.77 -16.11
C GLY A 186 -20.87 8.47 -15.27
N CYS A 187 -20.68 8.61 -13.94
CA CYS A 187 -21.62 9.18 -12.98
C CYS A 187 -22.58 10.20 -13.62
N SER A 188 -23.81 9.79 -13.89
CA SER A 188 -24.92 10.70 -14.16
C SER A 188 -25.41 11.22 -12.81
N SER A 189 -24.88 12.39 -12.42
CA SER A 189 -25.34 13.18 -11.26
C SER A 189 -26.76 13.68 -11.45
#